data_AF-A0A843JTE3-F1
#
_entry.id   AF-A0A843JTE3-F1
#
_cell.length_a   1.000
_cell.length_b   1.000
_cell.length_c   1.000
_cell.angle_alpha   90.00
_cell.angle_beta   90.00
_cell.angle_gamma   90.00
#
_symmetry.space_group_name_H-M   'P 1'
#
loop_
_entity.id
_entity.type
_entity.pdbx_description
1 polymer ?
#
loop_
_entity_poly.entity_id
_entity_poly.type
_entity_poly.pdbx_seq_one_letter_code
_entity_poly.pdbx_strand_id
1 'polypeptide(L)'
;MTMFATAKGVTRKIAKDPKPLLNEAPTVIGMMSVIIESGGSLDSAVRDVAANGPRISSALFRDIVRRTDTRSLPDIKTGLSSALTSLPEPLSPFRRSLHMIMAAAESTNRNEKARMLKDSSDISLQGLREAGESYSSSLNTPCMMVFGLGIMVPMILMSILPMLSIGGVFGKSPISTELVAIITLVAVPAVIVALILSIREKNPFMMSAGTPMHISKLLPAVVGIPAGIAVWMLTNSLEQTISVGLSAAGAGVFAGMYSEVRAEKIRAKQERSLKDSVFDLGNRLISGENFETALIAALSLRKECKPVAESAEREIAMCRGDMCSAINASLGKISGRVAGIYCDIYRCSQKDIRDAGRLAVSVGRQLQDQDAVLKGIGNKLKSMTDMMVGTAMVFAPLVLGMSVSMLSPISKIAGAVGTGGTTLMLTAYLGELCILMSFLSAYLNGRPEPKDIVFRAGMMLPVSMVVFTVCCGISF
;
A
#
# COMPACT_ATOMS: atom_id res chain seq x y z
N MET A 1 -35.89 -2.30 9.76
CA MET A 1 -35.56 -0.85 9.75
C MET A 1 -34.07 -0.55 9.92
N THR A 2 -33.30 -1.40 10.62
CA THR A 2 -31.84 -1.27 10.81
C THR A 2 -30.96 -1.55 9.58
N MET A 3 -31.48 -2.17 8.50
CA MET A 3 -30.70 -2.48 7.28
C MET A 3 -30.90 -1.49 6.10
N PHE A 4 -31.90 -0.62 6.13
CA PHE A 4 -31.97 0.51 5.18
C PHE A 4 -30.88 1.56 5.45
N ALA A 5 -30.35 1.60 6.68
CA ALA A 5 -29.24 2.45 7.09
C ALA A 5 -27.90 2.02 6.44
N THR A 6 -27.70 0.72 6.18
CA THR A 6 -26.45 0.21 5.58
C THR A 6 -26.31 0.53 4.09
N ALA A 7 -27.39 0.50 3.31
CA ALA A 7 -27.34 0.77 1.87
C ALA A 7 -27.17 2.27 1.55
N LYS A 8 -27.88 3.14 2.29
CA LYS A 8 -27.56 4.59 2.35
C LYS A 8 -26.16 4.82 2.91
N GLY A 9 -25.69 3.99 3.85
CA GLY A 9 -24.36 4.07 4.42
C GLY A 9 -23.24 3.82 3.40
N VAL A 10 -23.35 2.80 2.55
CA VAL A 10 -22.34 2.47 1.52
C VAL A 10 -22.33 3.51 0.40
N THR A 11 -23.49 3.89 -0.14
CA THR A 11 -23.59 4.96 -1.16
C THR A 11 -23.13 6.32 -0.62
N ARG A 12 -23.44 6.66 0.63
CA ARG A 12 -22.94 7.89 1.30
C ARG A 12 -21.45 7.83 1.64
N LYS A 13 -20.88 6.64 1.83
CA LYS A 13 -19.45 6.41 2.05
C LYS A 13 -18.65 6.44 0.74
N ILE A 14 -19.20 5.88 -0.35
CA ILE A 14 -18.68 5.99 -1.72
C ILE A 14 -18.79 7.45 -2.23
N ALA A 15 -19.87 8.15 -1.87
CA ALA A 15 -20.00 9.59 -2.16
C ALA A 15 -19.01 10.46 -1.36
N LYS A 16 -18.54 9.99 -0.20
CA LYS A 16 -17.52 10.67 0.60
C LYS A 16 -16.09 10.37 0.14
N ASP A 17 -15.81 9.15 -0.32
CA ASP A 17 -14.49 8.76 -0.84
C ASP A 17 -14.62 7.79 -2.02
N PRO A 18 -14.74 8.30 -3.26
CA PRO A 18 -14.97 7.48 -4.45
C PRO A 18 -13.70 6.80 -4.97
N LYS A 19 -12.52 7.28 -4.58
CA LYS A 19 -11.25 6.92 -5.22
C LYS A 19 -10.77 5.48 -4.97
N PRO A 20 -10.99 4.86 -3.79
CA PRO A 20 -10.65 3.46 -3.57
C PRO A 20 -11.36 2.49 -4.52
N LEU A 21 -12.56 2.86 -5.01
CA LEU A 21 -13.30 2.05 -5.98
C LEU A 21 -12.59 2.01 -7.34
N LEU A 22 -11.86 3.06 -7.69
CA LEU A 22 -11.08 3.13 -8.94
C LEU A 22 -9.90 2.14 -8.92
N ASN A 23 -9.32 1.88 -7.75
CA ASN A 23 -8.27 0.86 -7.60
C ASN A 23 -8.83 -0.57 -7.74
N GLU A 24 -10.07 -0.81 -7.29
CA GLU A 24 -10.75 -2.09 -7.44
C GLU A 24 -11.31 -2.28 -8.87
N ALA A 25 -11.50 -1.20 -9.64
CA ALA A 25 -12.15 -1.20 -10.95
C ALA A 25 -11.54 -2.19 -11.96
N PRO A 26 -10.23 -2.20 -12.26
CA PRO A 26 -9.70 -3.17 -13.22
C PRO A 26 -9.87 -4.62 -12.78
N THR A 27 -9.89 -4.86 -11.46
CA THR A 27 -10.13 -6.22 -10.93
C THR A 27 -11.58 -6.63 -11.16
N VAL A 28 -12.55 -5.75 -10.88
CA VAL A 28 -13.98 -6.01 -11.14
C VAL A 28 -14.24 -6.23 -12.62
N ILE A 29 -13.68 -5.35 -13.47
CA ILE A 29 -13.79 -5.45 -14.93
C ILE A 29 -13.19 -6.76 -15.41
N GLY A 30 -12.02 -7.17 -14.91
CA GLY A 30 -11.43 -8.48 -15.20
C GLY A 30 -12.32 -9.66 -14.79
N MET A 31 -12.87 -9.65 -13.58
CA MET A 31 -13.78 -10.73 -13.12
C MET A 31 -15.02 -10.85 -14.01
N MET A 32 -15.65 -9.72 -14.33
CA MET A 32 -16.82 -9.72 -15.21
C MET A 32 -16.48 -10.13 -16.63
N SER A 33 -15.35 -9.66 -17.17
CA SER A 33 -14.87 -10.04 -18.51
C SER A 33 -14.63 -11.55 -18.63
N VAL A 34 -13.97 -12.17 -17.65
CA VAL A 34 -13.72 -13.64 -17.64
C VAL A 34 -15.03 -14.43 -17.71
N ILE A 35 -16.03 -14.04 -16.92
CA ILE A 35 -17.32 -14.74 -16.87
C ILE A 35 -18.10 -14.55 -18.17
N ILE A 36 -18.12 -13.34 -18.72
CA ILE A 36 -18.85 -13.05 -19.96
C ILE A 36 -18.15 -13.69 -21.17
N GLU A 37 -16.81 -13.73 -21.17
CA GLU A 37 -16.01 -14.37 -22.22
C GLU A 37 -16.15 -15.90 -22.21
N SER A 38 -16.28 -16.51 -21.04
CA SER A 38 -16.56 -17.95 -20.88
C SER A 38 -18.02 -18.36 -21.17
N GLY A 39 -18.87 -17.40 -21.57
CA GLY A 39 -20.25 -17.63 -21.96
C GLY A 39 -21.29 -17.47 -20.85
N GLY A 40 -20.89 -16.92 -19.70
CA GLY A 40 -21.80 -16.55 -18.61
C GLY A 40 -22.66 -15.32 -18.94
N SER A 41 -23.73 -15.14 -18.16
CA SER A 41 -24.60 -13.96 -18.26
C SER A 41 -24.08 -12.79 -17.42
N LEU A 42 -24.59 -11.58 -17.68
CA LEU A 42 -24.33 -10.41 -16.83
C LEU A 42 -24.76 -10.67 -15.36
N ASP A 43 -25.83 -11.43 -15.14
CA ASP A 43 -26.31 -11.79 -13.80
C ASP A 43 -25.28 -12.62 -13.04
N SER A 44 -24.75 -13.68 -13.67
CA SER A 44 -23.69 -14.51 -13.11
C SER A 44 -22.43 -13.70 -12.80
N ALA A 45 -22.04 -12.79 -13.71
CA ALA A 45 -20.87 -11.92 -13.53
C ALA A 45 -21.03 -10.98 -12.32
N VAL A 46 -22.21 -10.37 -12.17
CA VAL A 46 -22.51 -9.47 -11.03
C VAL A 46 -22.55 -10.24 -9.72
N ARG A 47 -23.13 -11.45 -9.70
CA ARG A 47 -23.17 -12.30 -8.51
C ARG A 47 -21.78 -12.78 -8.09
N ASP A 48 -20.92 -13.10 -9.04
CA ASP A 48 -19.53 -13.48 -8.74
C ASP A 48 -18.75 -12.33 -8.12
N VAL A 49 -18.84 -11.11 -8.68
CA VAL A 49 -18.23 -9.91 -8.07
C VAL A 49 -18.82 -9.64 -6.67
N ALA A 50 -20.10 -9.90 -6.45
CA ALA A 50 -20.72 -9.74 -5.13
C ALA A 50 -20.19 -10.76 -4.09
N ALA A 51 -19.82 -11.97 -4.52
CA ALA A 51 -19.34 -13.04 -3.65
C ALA A 51 -17.82 -13.02 -3.43
N ASN A 52 -17.07 -12.88 -4.53
CA ASN A 52 -15.62 -13.08 -4.60
C ASN A 52 -14.86 -11.79 -4.91
N GLY A 53 -15.56 -10.69 -5.17
CA GLY A 53 -14.95 -9.43 -5.57
C GLY A 53 -14.23 -8.70 -4.43
N PRO A 54 -13.46 -7.65 -4.77
CA PRO A 54 -12.82 -6.76 -3.80
C PRO A 54 -13.83 -6.15 -2.80
N ARG A 55 -13.38 -5.71 -1.62
CA ARG A 55 -14.28 -5.43 -0.49
C ARG A 55 -15.30 -4.30 -0.75
N ILE A 56 -14.92 -3.25 -1.48
CA ILE A 56 -15.80 -2.10 -1.72
C ILE A 56 -16.76 -2.41 -2.87
N SER A 57 -16.24 -2.95 -3.96
CA SER A 57 -17.02 -3.39 -5.10
C SER A 57 -17.97 -4.53 -4.75
N SER A 58 -17.55 -5.56 -4.00
CA SER A 58 -18.42 -6.64 -3.56
C SER A 58 -19.57 -6.13 -2.69
N ALA A 59 -19.33 -5.16 -1.81
CA ALA A 59 -20.41 -4.55 -1.01
C ALA A 59 -21.43 -3.79 -1.88
N LEU A 60 -20.96 -3.06 -2.89
CA LEU A 60 -21.81 -2.37 -3.87
C LEU A 60 -22.64 -3.38 -4.70
N PHE A 61 -21.98 -4.41 -5.24
CA PHE A 61 -22.62 -5.43 -6.08
C PHE A 61 -23.57 -6.30 -5.26
N ARG A 62 -23.24 -6.61 -3.99
CA ARG A 62 -24.12 -7.34 -3.08
C ARG A 62 -25.38 -6.55 -2.73
N ASP A 63 -25.31 -5.22 -2.64
CA ASP A 63 -26.51 -4.40 -2.48
C ASP A 63 -27.41 -4.48 -3.72
N ILE A 64 -26.82 -4.45 -4.93
CA ILE A 64 -27.55 -4.63 -6.19
C ILE A 64 -28.24 -5.99 -6.22
N VAL A 65 -27.49 -7.08 -6.03
CA VAL A 65 -28.02 -8.45 -6.01
C VAL A 65 -29.12 -8.59 -4.97
N ARG A 66 -28.91 -8.07 -3.75
CA ARG A 66 -29.91 -8.13 -2.68
C ARG A 66 -31.20 -7.40 -3.04
N ARG A 67 -31.11 -6.21 -3.65
CA ARG A 67 -32.29 -5.43 -4.04
C ARG A 67 -33.06 -6.07 -5.20
N THR A 68 -32.35 -6.72 -6.12
CA THR A 68 -32.98 -7.50 -7.19
C THR A 68 -33.66 -8.75 -6.63
N ASP A 69 -32.99 -9.52 -5.77
CA ASP A 69 -33.54 -10.74 -5.18
C ASP A 69 -34.75 -10.44 -4.26
N THR A 70 -34.79 -9.26 -3.62
CA THR A 70 -35.93 -8.79 -2.83
C THR A 70 -37.02 -8.09 -3.65
N ARG A 71 -36.92 -8.12 -4.99
CA ARG A 71 -37.83 -7.45 -5.94
C ARG A 71 -38.02 -5.94 -5.72
N SER A 72 -37.06 -5.30 -5.03
CA SER A 72 -37.01 -3.84 -4.94
C SER A 72 -36.50 -3.20 -6.23
N LEU A 73 -35.78 -3.96 -7.06
CA LEU A 73 -35.35 -3.58 -8.40
C LEU A 73 -35.87 -4.64 -9.39
N PRO A 74 -36.24 -4.25 -10.62
CA PRO A 74 -36.81 -5.18 -11.60
C PRO A 74 -35.78 -6.20 -12.11
N ASP A 75 -34.54 -5.77 -12.32
CA ASP A 75 -33.49 -6.58 -12.93
C ASP A 75 -32.08 -6.07 -12.55
N ILE A 76 -31.07 -6.94 -12.68
CA ILE A 76 -29.68 -6.59 -12.39
C ILE A 76 -29.16 -5.47 -13.31
N LYS A 77 -29.54 -5.47 -14.59
CA LYS A 77 -29.08 -4.46 -15.57
C LYS A 77 -29.56 -3.06 -15.17
N THR A 78 -30.84 -2.89 -14.83
CA THR A 78 -31.38 -1.61 -14.34
C THR A 78 -30.76 -1.21 -13.00
N GLY A 79 -30.59 -2.17 -12.07
CA GLY A 79 -29.94 -1.91 -10.78
C GLY A 79 -28.50 -1.43 -10.91
N LEU A 80 -27.73 -2.07 -11.79
CA LEU A 80 -26.35 -1.68 -12.10
C LEU A 80 -26.30 -0.32 -12.79
N SER A 81 -27.17 -0.07 -13.77
CA SER A 81 -27.25 1.23 -14.46
C SER A 81 -27.56 2.38 -13.50
N SER A 82 -28.55 2.19 -12.61
CA SER A 82 -28.90 3.18 -11.58
C SER A 82 -27.75 3.44 -10.61
N ALA A 83 -27.06 2.39 -10.16
CA ALA A 83 -25.88 2.53 -9.31
C ALA A 83 -24.77 3.31 -10.02
N LEU A 84 -24.52 3.04 -11.31
CA LEU A 84 -23.53 3.72 -12.13
C LEU A 84 -23.83 5.20 -12.34
N THR A 85 -25.10 5.57 -12.55
CA THR A 85 -25.50 6.98 -12.69
C THR A 85 -25.29 7.77 -11.39
N SER A 86 -25.41 7.10 -10.24
CA SER A 86 -25.20 7.73 -8.93
C SER A 86 -23.72 7.95 -8.56
N LEU A 87 -22.77 7.47 -9.39
CA LEU A 87 -21.35 7.60 -9.11
C LEU A 87 -20.83 9.03 -9.39
N PRO A 88 -19.94 9.56 -8.53
CA PRO A 88 -19.25 10.83 -8.76
C PRO A 88 -18.42 10.88 -10.06
N GLU A 89 -18.21 12.08 -10.62
CA GLU A 89 -17.43 12.30 -11.85
C GLU A 89 -15.99 11.71 -11.85
N PRO A 90 -15.23 11.70 -10.73
CA PRO A 90 -13.92 11.04 -10.69
C PRO A 90 -13.96 9.53 -11.03
N LEU A 91 -15.11 8.88 -10.94
CA LEU A 91 -15.32 7.47 -11.30
C LEU A 91 -15.85 7.29 -12.73
N SER A 92 -15.83 8.34 -13.56
CA SER A 92 -16.28 8.25 -14.95
C SER A 92 -15.58 7.15 -15.78
N PRO A 93 -14.28 6.82 -15.60
CA PRO A 93 -13.67 5.70 -16.30
C PRO A 93 -14.31 4.35 -15.91
N PHE A 94 -14.58 4.15 -14.62
CA PHE A 94 -15.22 2.93 -14.13
C PHE A 94 -16.68 2.80 -14.61
N ARG A 95 -17.41 3.92 -14.64
CA ARG A 95 -18.77 3.98 -15.22
C ARG A 95 -18.76 3.58 -16.69
N ARG A 96 -17.83 4.14 -17.48
CA ARG A 96 -17.69 3.83 -18.91
C ARG A 96 -17.30 2.37 -19.14
N SER A 97 -16.34 1.84 -18.39
CA SER A 97 -15.92 0.44 -18.52
C SER A 97 -17.08 -0.53 -18.21
N LEU A 98 -17.87 -0.28 -17.16
CA LEU A 98 -19.01 -1.14 -16.84
C LEU A 98 -20.13 -1.07 -17.88
N HIS A 99 -20.45 0.12 -18.41
CA HIS A 99 -21.40 0.21 -19.52
C HIS A 99 -20.92 -0.56 -20.76
N MET A 100 -19.61 -0.56 -21.01
CA MET A 100 -19.03 -1.31 -22.12
C MET A 100 -19.10 -2.83 -21.90
N ILE A 101 -18.91 -3.31 -20.66
CA ILE A 101 -19.18 -4.70 -20.30
C ILE A 101 -20.66 -5.07 -20.49
N MET A 102 -21.58 -4.21 -20.06
CA MET A 102 -23.01 -4.45 -20.23
C MET A 102 -23.38 -4.60 -21.72
N ALA A 103 -22.83 -3.74 -22.57
CA ALA A 103 -23.02 -3.82 -24.01
C ALA A 103 -22.35 -5.06 -24.62
N ALA A 104 -21.17 -5.46 -24.11
CA ALA A 104 -20.50 -6.70 -24.53
C ALA A 104 -21.30 -7.96 -24.17
N ALA A 105 -21.96 -7.97 -23.01
CA ALA A 105 -22.81 -9.09 -22.59
C ALA A 105 -24.01 -9.32 -23.52
N GLU A 106 -24.50 -8.26 -24.18
CA GLU A 106 -25.62 -8.30 -25.13
C GLU A 106 -25.19 -8.60 -26.57
N SER A 107 -23.92 -8.37 -26.90
CA SER A 107 -23.41 -8.68 -28.24
C SER A 107 -23.44 -10.19 -28.52
N THR A 108 -23.97 -10.54 -29.69
CA THR A 108 -24.03 -11.93 -30.18
C THR A 108 -22.73 -12.33 -30.89
N ASN A 109 -21.97 -11.38 -31.42
CA ASN A 109 -20.74 -11.65 -32.17
C ASN A 109 -19.55 -11.82 -31.21
N ARG A 110 -18.91 -13.00 -31.24
CA ARG A 110 -17.79 -13.34 -30.34
C ARG A 110 -16.58 -12.41 -30.50
N ASN A 111 -16.26 -12.01 -31.72
CA ASN A 111 -15.10 -11.14 -31.98
C ASN A 111 -15.36 -9.71 -31.50
N GLU A 112 -16.58 -9.21 -31.72
CA GLU A 112 -17.00 -7.89 -31.25
C GLU A 112 -17.06 -7.86 -29.72
N LYS A 113 -17.69 -8.88 -29.09
CA LYS A 113 -17.70 -9.06 -27.64
C LYS A 113 -16.30 -9.04 -27.04
N ALA A 114 -15.37 -9.82 -27.58
CA ALA A 114 -13.98 -9.85 -27.11
C ALA A 114 -13.30 -8.47 -27.23
N ARG A 115 -13.55 -7.74 -28.32
CA ARG A 115 -13.05 -6.38 -28.50
C ARG A 115 -13.63 -5.41 -27.47
N MET A 116 -14.94 -5.44 -27.23
CA MET A 116 -15.60 -4.57 -26.25
C MET A 116 -15.14 -4.85 -24.82
N LEU A 117 -14.93 -6.12 -24.46
CA LEU A 117 -14.38 -6.50 -23.15
C LEU A 117 -12.93 -5.99 -23.00
N LYS A 118 -12.12 -6.10 -24.06
CA LYS A 118 -10.77 -5.52 -24.07
C LYS A 118 -10.80 -4.00 -23.90
N ASP A 119 -11.60 -3.30 -24.70
CA ASP A 119 -11.75 -1.85 -24.62
C ASP A 119 -12.22 -1.41 -23.22
N SER A 120 -13.11 -2.19 -22.58
CA SER A 120 -13.55 -1.93 -21.21
C SER A 120 -12.42 -2.03 -20.17
N SER A 121 -11.53 -3.02 -20.34
CA SER A 121 -10.34 -3.20 -19.51
C SER A 121 -9.38 -2.04 -19.72
N ASP A 122 -9.10 -1.67 -20.97
CA ASP A 122 -8.19 -0.59 -21.32
C ASP A 122 -8.68 0.76 -20.76
N ILE A 123 -9.98 1.06 -20.84
CA ILE A 123 -10.58 2.25 -20.22
C ILE A 123 -10.37 2.25 -18.70
N SER A 124 -10.57 1.11 -18.04
CA SER A 124 -10.41 1.01 -16.58
C SER A 124 -8.95 1.17 -16.14
N LEU A 125 -8.01 0.59 -16.89
CA LEU A 125 -6.58 0.69 -16.64
C LEU A 125 -6.05 2.10 -16.92
N GLN A 126 -6.53 2.74 -17.99
CA GLN A 126 -6.19 4.12 -18.31
C GLN A 126 -6.72 5.08 -17.24
N GLY A 127 -7.96 4.90 -16.78
CA GLY A 127 -8.50 5.69 -15.68
C GLY A 127 -7.70 5.53 -14.38
N LEU A 128 -7.26 4.31 -14.06
CA LEU A 128 -6.39 4.06 -12.91
C LEU A 128 -5.00 4.71 -13.08
N ARG A 129 -4.44 4.68 -14.30
CA ARG A 129 -3.16 5.30 -14.62
C ARG A 129 -3.24 6.82 -14.48
N GLU A 130 -4.26 7.46 -15.03
CA GLU A 130 -4.50 8.90 -14.92
C GLU A 130 -4.67 9.34 -13.46
N ALA A 131 -5.42 8.57 -12.66
CA ALA A 131 -5.54 8.83 -11.23
C ALA A 131 -4.22 8.66 -10.48
N GLY A 132 -3.40 7.68 -10.87
CA GLY A 132 -2.05 7.48 -10.33
C GLY A 132 -1.10 8.62 -10.68
N GLU A 133 -1.15 9.12 -11.91
CA GLU A 133 -0.33 10.25 -12.36
C GLU A 133 -0.76 11.56 -11.70
N SER A 134 -2.06 11.82 -11.60
CA SER A 134 -2.62 12.97 -10.89
C SER A 134 -2.25 12.93 -9.40
N TYR A 135 -2.39 11.77 -8.75
CA TYR A 135 -1.99 11.59 -7.36
C TYR A 135 -0.48 11.82 -7.19
N SER A 136 0.36 11.17 -8.01
CA SER A 136 1.82 11.35 -7.97
C SER A 136 2.22 12.81 -8.12
N SER A 137 1.61 13.56 -9.06
CA SER A 137 1.87 14.99 -9.22
C SER A 137 1.47 15.80 -7.98
N SER A 138 0.33 15.48 -7.38
CA SER A 138 -0.17 16.14 -6.18
C SER A 138 0.68 15.91 -4.92
N LEU A 139 1.54 14.89 -4.91
CA LEU A 139 2.42 14.57 -3.79
C LEU A 139 3.66 15.44 -3.70
N ASN A 140 4.03 16.15 -4.77
CA ASN A 140 5.21 17.01 -4.76
C ASN A 140 5.06 18.15 -3.73
N THR A 141 3.90 18.79 -3.67
CA THR A 141 3.64 19.91 -2.74
C THR A 141 3.67 19.46 -1.27
N PRO A 142 2.96 18.39 -0.85
CA PRO A 142 3.07 17.89 0.51
C PRO A 142 4.48 17.42 0.87
N CYS A 143 5.21 16.80 -0.07
CA CYS A 143 6.60 16.39 0.16
C CYS A 143 7.49 17.61 0.45
N MET A 144 7.37 18.67 -0.36
CA MET A 144 8.08 19.92 -0.16
C MET A 144 7.70 20.62 1.15
N MET A 145 6.43 20.58 1.55
CA MET A 145 5.99 21.09 2.85
C MET A 145 6.58 20.29 4.02
N VAL A 146 6.61 18.97 3.93
CA VAL A 146 7.22 18.11 4.95
C VAL A 146 8.72 18.37 5.06
N PHE A 147 9.42 18.58 3.93
CA PHE A 147 10.83 18.99 3.94
C PHE A 147 11.04 20.38 4.56
N GLY A 148 10.27 21.38 4.11
CA GLY A 148 10.36 22.75 4.58
C GLY A 148 10.03 22.88 6.07
N LEU A 149 8.87 22.35 6.49
CA LEU A 149 8.41 22.45 7.88
C LEU A 149 9.11 21.46 8.80
N GLY A 150 9.33 20.24 8.35
CA GLY A 150 9.90 19.15 9.17
C GLY A 150 11.42 19.15 9.27
N ILE A 151 12.14 19.94 8.48
CA ILE A 151 13.61 19.90 8.51
C ILE A 151 14.18 21.31 8.47
N MET A 152 13.76 22.11 7.49
CA MET A 152 14.33 23.46 7.32
C MET A 152 13.95 24.38 8.48
N VAL A 153 12.69 24.37 8.95
CA VAL A 153 12.25 25.22 10.08
C VAL A 153 13.02 24.91 11.37
N PRO A 154 13.10 23.65 11.85
CA PRO A 154 13.92 23.32 13.03
C PRO A 154 15.38 23.72 12.86
N MET A 155 15.98 23.49 11.69
CA MET A 155 17.37 23.87 11.42
C MET A 155 17.59 25.39 11.48
N ILE A 156 16.74 26.17 10.80
CA ILE A 156 16.83 27.63 10.80
C ILE A 156 16.66 28.17 12.21
N LEU A 157 15.69 27.66 12.95
CA LEU A 157 15.42 28.09 14.32
C LEU A 157 16.62 27.82 15.24
N MET A 158 17.28 26.66 15.07
CA MET A 158 18.50 26.32 15.81
C MET A 158 19.70 27.18 15.41
N SER A 159 19.87 27.51 14.13
CA SER A 159 20.96 28.36 13.65
C SER A 159 20.81 29.83 14.11
N ILE A 160 19.57 30.30 14.28
CA ILE A 160 19.28 31.67 14.74
C ILE A 160 19.37 31.79 16.27
N LEU A 161 19.19 30.70 17.02
CA LEU A 161 19.19 30.71 18.49
C LEU A 161 20.43 31.39 19.11
N PRO A 162 21.68 31.11 18.66
CA PRO A 162 22.87 31.78 19.19
C PRO A 162 22.91 33.26 18.86
N MET A 163 22.53 33.63 17.63
CA MET A 163 22.54 35.02 17.17
C MET A 163 21.59 35.89 18.01
N LEU A 164 20.42 35.33 18.39
CA LEU A 164 19.49 36.00 19.28
C LEU A 164 20.02 36.15 20.71
N SER A 165 20.81 35.20 21.20
CA SER A 165 21.41 35.29 22.54
C SER A 165 22.52 36.35 22.63
N ILE A 166 23.29 36.53 21.56
CA ILE A 166 24.41 37.48 21.50
C ILE A 166 23.92 38.91 21.19
N GLY A 167 22.87 39.04 20.38
CA GLY A 167 22.46 40.33 19.83
C GLY A 167 21.72 41.27 20.79
N GLY A 168 21.10 40.80 21.87
CA GLY A 168 20.33 41.65 22.80
C GLY A 168 19.15 42.44 22.18
N VAL A 169 18.90 42.30 20.87
CA VAL A 169 17.98 43.13 20.07
C VAL A 169 16.50 42.95 20.48
N PHE A 170 16.17 41.87 21.20
CA PHE A 170 14.80 41.58 21.66
C PHE A 170 14.50 41.91 23.13
N GLY A 171 15.36 42.68 23.81
CA GLY A 171 15.10 43.11 25.19
C GLY A 171 15.04 41.94 26.18
N LYS A 172 14.72 42.24 27.45
CA LYS A 172 14.86 41.36 28.64
C LYS A 172 14.09 40.03 28.63
N SER A 173 13.47 39.63 27.52
CA SER A 173 12.85 38.32 27.36
C SER A 173 13.61 37.56 26.27
N PRO A 174 14.62 36.74 26.62
CA PRO A 174 15.15 35.77 25.65
C PRO A 174 13.97 34.96 25.12
N ILE A 175 13.91 34.70 23.80
CA ILE A 175 12.96 33.71 23.28
C ILE A 175 13.18 32.46 24.12
N SER A 176 12.20 32.12 24.96
CA SER A 176 12.35 31.05 25.93
C SER A 176 12.62 29.77 25.17
N THR A 177 13.65 29.02 25.57
CA THR A 177 13.96 27.69 25.03
C THR A 177 12.72 26.78 25.00
N GLU A 178 11.78 27.01 25.92
CA GLU A 178 10.45 26.39 25.96
C GLU A 178 9.59 26.66 24.71
N LEU A 179 9.55 27.90 24.19
CA LEU A 179 8.81 28.23 22.96
C LEU A 179 9.40 27.52 21.74
N VAL A 180 10.73 27.46 21.65
CA VAL A 180 11.43 26.71 20.60
C VAL A 180 11.14 25.21 20.70
N ALA A 181 11.13 24.67 21.92
CA ALA A 181 10.76 23.28 22.18
C ALA A 181 9.31 23.00 21.76
N ILE A 182 8.35 23.86 22.12
CA ILE A 182 6.93 23.70 21.76
C ILE A 182 6.74 23.76 20.24
N ILE A 183 7.41 24.69 19.55
CA ILE A 183 7.32 24.80 18.09
C ILE A 183 7.86 23.54 17.41
N THR A 184 9.01 23.04 17.86
CA THR A 184 9.69 21.89 17.25
C THR A 184 9.04 20.55 17.61
N LEU A 185 8.67 20.30 18.87
CA LEU A 185 8.07 19.03 19.32
C LEU A 185 6.55 18.96 19.18
N VAL A 186 5.84 20.07 18.98
CA VAL A 186 4.36 20.04 18.94
C VAL A 186 3.82 20.66 17.66
N ALA A 187 4.19 21.91 17.36
CA ALA A 187 3.60 22.62 16.22
C ALA A 187 3.97 21.97 14.88
N VAL A 188 5.27 21.70 14.66
CA VAL A 188 5.75 21.07 13.42
C VAL A 188 5.15 19.67 13.22
N PRO A 189 5.22 18.75 14.20
CA PRO A 189 4.55 17.45 14.13
C PRO A 189 3.04 17.53 13.88
N ALA A 190 2.32 18.44 14.54
CA ALA A 190 0.88 18.59 14.34
C ALA A 190 0.54 18.96 12.89
N VAL A 191 1.33 19.83 12.27
CA VAL A 191 1.15 20.18 10.84
C VAL A 191 1.48 18.99 9.94
N ILE A 192 2.52 18.22 10.24
CA ILE A 192 2.85 17.00 9.48
C ILE A 192 1.72 15.97 9.61
N VAL A 193 1.14 15.79 10.80
CA VAL A 193 -0.03 14.92 11.00
C VAL A 193 -1.22 15.39 10.18
N ALA A 194 -1.51 16.70 10.17
CA ALA A 194 -2.58 17.26 9.33
C ALA A 194 -2.34 16.99 7.84
N LEU A 195 -1.09 17.12 7.37
CA LEU A 195 -0.71 16.76 6.00
C LEU A 195 -0.89 15.26 5.72
N ILE A 196 -0.48 14.38 6.65
CA ILE A 196 -0.66 12.93 6.53
C ILE A 196 -2.15 12.59 6.39
N LEU A 197 -3.02 13.21 7.20
CA LEU A 197 -4.46 13.02 7.12
C LEU A 197 -5.04 13.53 5.79
N SER A 198 -4.57 14.67 5.29
CA SER A 198 -4.98 15.22 3.99
C SER A 198 -4.56 14.33 2.82
N ILE A 199 -3.35 13.77 2.86
CA ILE A 199 -2.84 12.82 1.85
C ILE A 199 -3.61 11.51 1.92
N ARG A 200 -3.89 11.01 3.12
CA ARG A 200 -4.67 9.81 3.36
C ARG A 200 -6.02 9.90 2.64
N GLU A 201 -6.78 10.97 2.83
CA GLU A 201 -8.09 11.16 2.17
C GLU A 201 -8.00 11.28 0.65
N LYS A 202 -6.84 11.67 0.10
CA LYS A 202 -6.67 11.86 -1.34
C LYS A 202 -6.15 10.62 -2.05
N ASN A 203 -5.64 9.61 -1.34
CA ASN A 203 -4.96 8.46 -1.93
C ASN A 203 -5.94 7.48 -2.60
N PRO A 204 -5.94 7.35 -3.95
CA PRO A 204 -6.80 6.41 -4.66
C PRO A 204 -6.42 4.93 -4.43
N PHE A 205 -5.19 4.64 -4.00
CA PHE A 205 -4.68 3.28 -3.82
C PHE A 205 -4.88 2.72 -2.42
N MET A 206 -5.59 3.44 -1.56
CA MET A 206 -5.71 3.04 -0.17
C MET A 206 -6.58 1.79 -0.02
N MET A 207 -5.91 0.68 0.27
CA MET A 207 -6.54 -0.56 0.70
C MET A 207 -6.85 -0.44 2.19
N SER A 208 -8.02 -0.95 2.61
CA SER A 208 -8.41 -0.92 4.02
C SER A 208 -7.40 -1.71 4.86
N ALA A 209 -6.97 -1.14 5.99
CA ALA A 209 -5.99 -1.74 6.89
C ALA A 209 -6.33 -3.21 7.17
N GLY A 210 -5.33 -4.07 7.00
CA GLY A 210 -5.42 -5.50 7.29
C GLY A 210 -5.64 -5.80 8.78
N THR A 211 -5.56 -7.08 9.12
CA THR A 211 -5.78 -7.58 10.49
C THR A 211 -5.02 -6.77 11.54
N PRO A 212 -5.66 -6.47 12.69
CA PRO A 212 -5.04 -5.69 13.75
C PRO A 212 -3.75 -6.38 14.21
N MET A 213 -2.72 -5.57 14.48
CA MET A 213 -1.46 -6.08 15.01
C MET A 213 -1.69 -6.59 16.44
N HIS A 214 -1.28 -7.83 16.71
CA HIS A 214 -1.17 -8.31 18.08
C HIS A 214 -0.03 -7.60 18.81
N ILE A 215 -0.30 -7.09 20.01
CA ILE A 215 0.65 -6.34 20.86
C ILE A 215 1.95 -7.13 21.11
N SER A 216 1.90 -8.47 21.08
CA SER A 216 3.08 -9.34 21.17
C SER A 216 4.16 -9.06 20.12
N LYS A 217 3.82 -8.39 19.01
CA LYS A 217 4.76 -8.04 17.95
C LYS A 217 5.55 -6.76 18.22
N LEU A 218 5.14 -5.98 19.20
CA LEU A 218 5.91 -4.84 19.74
C LEU A 218 6.87 -5.26 20.87
N LEU A 219 6.78 -6.51 21.34
CA LEU A 219 7.65 -7.05 22.40
C LEU A 219 9.16 -6.88 22.11
N PRO A 220 9.66 -7.01 20.86
CA PRO A 220 11.07 -6.75 20.56
C PRO A 220 11.52 -5.30 20.78
N ALA A 221 10.60 -4.32 20.87
CA ALA A 221 10.94 -2.94 21.23
C ALA A 221 11.44 -2.81 22.67
N VAL A 222 11.09 -3.77 23.55
CA VAL A 222 11.53 -3.80 24.95
C VAL A 222 13.04 -3.90 25.08
N VAL A 223 13.75 -4.40 24.05
CA VAL A 223 15.23 -4.45 23.99
C VAL A 223 15.87 -3.07 24.10
N GLY A 224 15.15 -1.99 23.75
CA GLY A 224 15.64 -0.61 23.93
C GLY A 224 15.80 -0.19 25.39
N ILE A 225 15.02 -0.76 26.30
CA ILE A 225 15.04 -0.42 27.74
C ILE A 225 16.36 -0.87 28.41
N PRO A 226 16.79 -2.14 28.36
CA PRO A 226 18.04 -2.57 28.95
C PRO A 226 19.26 -1.94 28.26
N ALA A 227 19.20 -1.70 26.95
CA ALA A 227 20.27 -1.00 26.21
C ALA A 227 20.44 0.45 26.69
N GLY A 228 19.34 1.17 26.90
CA GLY A 228 19.37 2.51 27.49
C GLY A 228 19.93 2.50 28.92
N ILE A 229 19.48 1.57 29.77
CA ILE A 229 19.95 1.44 31.16
C ILE A 229 21.47 1.17 31.21
N ALA A 230 21.99 0.31 30.33
CA ALA A 230 23.43 0.01 30.28
C ALA A 230 24.27 1.25 29.93
N VAL A 231 23.82 2.07 28.98
CA VAL A 231 24.51 3.31 28.60
C VAL A 231 24.41 4.37 29.70
N TRP A 232 23.26 4.47 30.36
CA TRP A 232 23.10 5.36 31.50
C TRP A 232 24.10 5.02 32.61
N MET A 233 24.29 3.74 32.92
CA MET A 233 25.28 3.28 33.91
C MET A 233 26.74 3.58 33.52
N LEU A 234 27.05 3.63 32.22
CA LEU A 234 28.41 3.87 31.72
C LEU A 234 28.74 5.36 31.57
N THR A 235 27.79 6.18 31.16
CA THR A 235 28.07 7.56 30.73
C THR A 235 27.35 8.63 31.55
N ASN A 236 26.35 8.27 32.37
CA ASN A 236 25.51 9.21 33.13
C ASN A 236 24.90 10.35 32.30
N SER A 237 24.86 10.24 30.97
CA SER A 237 24.31 11.24 30.08
C SER A 237 22.94 10.81 29.55
N LEU A 238 21.94 11.69 29.72
CA LEU A 238 20.56 11.41 29.32
C LEU A 238 20.42 11.36 27.77
N GLU A 239 21.22 12.16 27.06
CA GLU A 239 21.21 12.25 25.59
C GLU A 239 21.62 10.94 24.92
N GLN A 240 22.74 10.34 25.36
CA GLN A 240 23.22 9.08 24.80
C GLN A 240 22.34 7.90 25.21
N THR A 241 21.71 7.98 26.39
CA THR A 241 20.75 6.98 26.87
C THR A 241 19.54 6.88 25.93
N ILE A 242 18.96 8.02 25.54
CA ILE A 242 17.78 8.05 24.67
C ILE A 242 18.13 7.65 23.23
N SER A 243 19.24 8.15 22.68
CA SER A 243 19.64 7.82 21.30
C SER A 243 19.99 6.33 21.14
N VAL A 244 20.70 5.73 22.10
CA VAL A 244 21.00 4.30 22.09
C VAL A 244 19.75 3.47 22.40
N GLY A 245 18.89 3.92 23.31
CA GLY A 245 17.62 3.26 23.59
C GLY A 245 16.69 3.19 22.37
N LEU A 246 16.51 4.31 21.65
CA LEU A 246 15.69 4.36 20.43
C LEU A 246 16.30 3.53 19.29
N SER A 247 17.62 3.57 19.10
CA SER A 247 18.29 2.77 18.07
C SER A 247 18.17 1.26 18.34
N ALA A 248 18.39 0.83 19.59
CA ALA A 248 18.23 -0.56 20.00
C ALA A 248 16.77 -1.03 19.92
N ALA A 249 15.80 -0.19 20.31
CA ALA A 249 14.37 -0.48 20.13
C ALA A 249 14.01 -0.67 18.65
N GLY A 250 14.49 0.23 17.79
CA GLY A 250 14.27 0.14 16.35
C GLY A 250 14.87 -1.12 15.73
N ALA A 251 16.12 -1.44 16.08
CA ALA A 251 16.82 -2.64 15.62
C ALA A 251 16.12 -3.93 16.08
N GLY A 252 15.66 -3.99 17.33
CA GLY A 252 14.90 -5.12 17.88
C GLY A 252 13.60 -5.37 17.12
N VAL A 253 12.84 -4.30 16.88
CA VAL A 253 11.61 -4.35 16.06
C VAL A 253 11.89 -4.80 14.63
N PHE A 254 12.94 -4.27 14.00
CA PHE A 254 13.34 -4.67 12.66
C PHE A 254 13.66 -6.16 12.57
N ALA A 255 14.46 -6.68 13.50
CA ALA A 255 14.82 -8.10 13.57
C ALA A 255 13.61 -9.00 13.80
N GLY A 256 12.72 -8.62 14.74
CA GLY A 256 11.51 -9.40 15.06
C GLY A 256 10.49 -9.45 13.92
N MET A 257 10.41 -8.41 13.10
CA MET A 257 9.46 -8.33 11.98
C MET A 257 10.03 -8.79 10.64
N TYR A 258 11.34 -8.95 10.52
CA TYR A 258 12.01 -9.30 9.26
C TYR A 258 11.49 -10.61 8.64
N SER A 259 11.23 -11.62 9.45
CA SER A 259 10.74 -12.93 8.98
C SER A 259 9.34 -12.84 8.35
N GLU A 260 8.41 -12.13 8.98
CA GLU A 260 7.04 -11.95 8.47
C GLU A 260 7.01 -11.14 7.17
N VAL A 261 7.72 -10.00 7.15
CA VAL A 261 7.78 -9.14 5.96
C VAL A 261 8.44 -9.89 4.81
N ARG A 262 9.46 -10.72 5.10
CA ARG A 262 10.10 -11.58 4.10
C ARG A 262 9.13 -12.66 3.59
N ALA A 263 8.37 -13.31 4.47
CA ALA A 263 7.37 -14.31 4.08
C ALA A 263 6.27 -13.69 3.18
N GLU A 264 5.77 -12.51 3.52
CA GLU A 264 4.77 -11.82 2.71
C GLU A 264 5.34 -11.36 1.36
N LYS A 265 6.59 -10.88 1.32
CA LYS A 265 7.28 -10.56 0.06
C LYS A 265 7.42 -11.80 -0.83
N ILE A 266 7.76 -12.96 -0.26
CA ILE A 266 7.85 -14.22 -1.01
C ILE A 266 6.46 -14.60 -1.55
N ARG A 267 5.43 -14.56 -0.72
CA ARG A 267 4.04 -14.84 -1.12
C ARG A 267 3.58 -13.91 -2.25
N ALA A 268 3.84 -12.61 -2.15
CA ALA A 268 3.47 -11.64 -3.19
C ALA A 268 4.21 -11.90 -4.51
N LYS A 269 5.47 -12.34 -4.45
CA LYS A 269 6.28 -12.70 -5.62
C LYS A 269 5.78 -13.99 -6.29
N GLN A 270 5.37 -14.97 -5.47
CA GLN A 270 4.69 -16.18 -5.93
C GLN A 270 3.34 -15.85 -6.57
N GLU A 271 2.51 -15.00 -5.96
CA GLU A 271 1.23 -14.59 -6.56
C GLU A 271 1.44 -13.92 -7.93
N ARG A 272 2.45 -13.06 -8.06
CA ARG A 272 2.79 -12.42 -9.33
C ARG A 272 3.22 -13.46 -10.37
N SER A 273 4.13 -14.35 -10.00
CA SER A 273 4.59 -15.43 -10.90
C SER A 273 3.43 -16.35 -11.30
N LEU A 274 2.45 -16.55 -10.43
CA LEU A 274 1.24 -17.34 -10.67
C LEU A 274 0.29 -16.66 -11.67
N LYS A 275 0.14 -15.34 -11.60
CA LYS A 275 -0.61 -14.57 -12.61
C LYS A 275 0.05 -14.68 -13.97
N ASP A 276 1.37 -14.56 -14.01
CA ASP A 276 2.11 -14.64 -15.26
C ASP A 276 2.01 -16.04 -15.91
N SER A 277 1.96 -17.12 -15.11
CA SER A 277 1.83 -18.49 -15.62
C SER A 277 0.48 -18.80 -16.26
N VAL A 278 -0.55 -17.95 -16.10
CA VAL A 278 -1.84 -18.12 -16.80
C VAL A 278 -1.66 -17.99 -18.31
N PHE A 279 -0.78 -17.09 -18.75
CA PHE A 279 -0.47 -16.92 -20.17
C PHE A 279 0.27 -18.15 -20.74
N ASP A 280 1.22 -18.68 -19.97
CA ASP A 280 1.98 -19.88 -20.34
C ASP A 280 1.08 -21.13 -20.41
N LEU A 281 0.12 -21.25 -19.49
CA LEU A 281 -0.94 -22.27 -19.54
C LEU A 281 -1.74 -22.15 -20.84
N GLY A 282 -2.16 -20.94 -21.21
CA GLY A 282 -2.94 -20.71 -22.41
C GLY A 282 -2.24 -21.16 -23.70
N ASN A 283 -0.95 -20.86 -23.84
CA ASN A 283 -0.16 -21.28 -25.00
C ASN A 283 -0.06 -22.81 -25.13
N ARG A 284 0.03 -23.52 -24.00
CA ARG A 284 0.06 -24.99 -23.95
C ARG A 284 -1.29 -25.62 -24.30
N LEU A 285 -2.38 -25.05 -23.80
CA LEU A 285 -3.73 -25.48 -24.16
C LEU A 285 -4.02 -25.26 -25.66
N ILE A 286 -3.58 -24.14 -26.24
CA ILE A 286 -3.69 -23.90 -27.68
C ILE A 286 -2.92 -24.96 -28.49
N SER A 287 -1.77 -25.40 -27.97
CA SER A 287 -0.97 -26.49 -28.55
C SER A 287 -1.63 -27.87 -28.44
N GLY A 288 -2.73 -27.99 -27.71
CA GLY A 288 -3.51 -29.21 -27.55
C GLY A 288 -3.10 -30.08 -26.36
N GLU A 289 -2.31 -29.55 -25.41
CA GLU A 289 -2.00 -30.27 -24.18
C GLU A 289 -3.24 -30.39 -23.28
N ASN A 290 -3.35 -31.52 -22.56
CA ASN A 290 -4.35 -31.68 -21.51
C ASN A 290 -4.13 -30.64 -20.41
N PHE A 291 -5.23 -30.15 -19.82
CA PHE A 291 -5.17 -29.08 -18.82
C PHE A 291 -4.26 -29.39 -17.62
N GLU A 292 -4.29 -30.61 -17.11
CA GLU A 292 -3.47 -31.04 -15.96
C GLU A 292 -1.98 -30.95 -16.27
N THR A 293 -1.55 -31.53 -17.39
CA THR A 293 -0.16 -31.47 -17.85
C THR A 293 0.26 -30.04 -18.14
N ALA A 294 -0.59 -29.27 -18.82
CA ALA A 294 -0.34 -27.88 -19.16
C ALA A 294 -0.19 -26.99 -17.92
N LEU A 295 -1.01 -27.22 -16.87
CA LEU A 295 -0.96 -26.51 -15.61
C LEU A 295 0.36 -26.75 -14.87
N ILE A 296 0.74 -28.01 -14.65
CA ILE A 296 1.97 -28.33 -13.92
C ILE A 296 3.19 -27.78 -14.65
N ALA A 297 3.20 -27.91 -15.98
CA ALA A 297 4.32 -27.44 -16.76
C ALA A 297 4.38 -25.89 -16.87
N ALA A 298 3.23 -25.21 -16.91
CA ALA A 298 3.16 -23.74 -16.82
C ALA A 298 3.69 -23.22 -15.47
N LEU A 299 3.36 -23.89 -14.37
CA LEU A 299 3.87 -23.54 -13.03
C LEU A 299 5.37 -23.83 -12.89
N SER A 300 5.82 -24.95 -13.44
CA SER A 300 7.21 -25.42 -13.31
C SER A 300 8.23 -24.57 -14.09
N LEU A 301 7.78 -23.81 -15.09
CA LEU A 301 8.61 -22.85 -15.83
C LEU A 301 9.23 -21.77 -14.92
N ARG A 302 8.55 -21.44 -13.82
CA ARG A 302 8.95 -20.35 -12.93
C ARG A 302 9.50 -20.92 -11.62
N LYS A 303 10.75 -20.55 -11.30
CA LYS A 303 11.45 -21.03 -10.09
C LYS A 303 10.64 -20.80 -8.80
N GLU A 304 9.88 -19.72 -8.72
CA GLU A 304 9.10 -19.34 -7.54
C GLU A 304 7.82 -20.15 -7.37
N CYS A 305 7.28 -20.66 -8.47
CA CYS A 305 6.08 -21.48 -8.50
C CYS A 305 6.40 -22.96 -8.34
N LYS A 306 7.66 -23.40 -8.31
CA LYS A 306 8.05 -24.81 -8.07
C LYS A 306 7.36 -25.46 -6.87
N PRO A 307 7.39 -24.90 -5.64
CA PRO A 307 6.70 -25.52 -4.51
C PRO A 307 5.17 -25.57 -4.70
N VAL A 308 4.62 -24.64 -5.48
CA VAL A 308 3.19 -24.61 -5.84
C VAL A 308 2.87 -25.67 -6.89
N ALA A 309 3.76 -25.88 -7.87
CA ALA A 309 3.66 -26.92 -8.88
C ALA A 309 3.67 -28.31 -8.23
N GLU A 310 4.61 -28.57 -7.32
CA GLU A 310 4.69 -29.83 -6.56
C GLU A 310 3.48 -30.05 -5.64
N SER A 311 2.92 -28.96 -5.08
CA SER A 311 1.67 -29.05 -4.32
C SER A 311 0.48 -29.34 -5.24
N ALA A 312 0.40 -28.66 -6.39
CA ALA A 312 -0.67 -28.86 -7.36
C ALA A 312 -0.63 -30.28 -7.93
N GLU A 313 0.53 -30.79 -8.31
CA GLU A 313 0.71 -32.14 -8.84
C GLU A 313 0.21 -33.21 -7.87
N ARG A 314 0.55 -33.08 -6.58
CA ARG A 314 0.05 -33.97 -5.52
C ARG A 314 -1.46 -33.87 -5.33
N GLU A 315 -2.01 -32.66 -5.24
CA GLU A 315 -3.45 -32.47 -5.05
C GLU A 315 -4.25 -32.97 -6.26
N ILE A 316 -3.74 -32.78 -7.48
CA ILE A 316 -4.35 -33.25 -8.72
C ILE A 316 -4.31 -34.77 -8.80
N ALA A 317 -3.18 -35.40 -8.47
CA ALA A 317 -3.07 -36.86 -8.44
C ALA A 317 -4.01 -37.53 -7.43
N MET A 318 -4.37 -36.83 -6.35
CA MET A 318 -5.32 -37.31 -5.33
C MET A 318 -6.76 -36.87 -5.60
N CYS A 319 -7.01 -35.99 -6.58
CA CYS A 319 -8.35 -35.48 -6.84
C CYS A 319 -9.20 -36.56 -7.52
N ARG A 320 -10.37 -36.88 -6.93
CA ARG A 320 -11.32 -37.87 -7.49
C ARG A 320 -12.25 -37.21 -8.51
N GLY A 321 -11.68 -36.42 -9.43
CA GLY A 321 -12.42 -35.67 -10.44
C GLY A 321 -12.85 -34.25 -10.03
N ASP A 322 -12.58 -33.82 -8.80
CA ASP A 322 -12.80 -32.44 -8.36
C ASP A 322 -11.52 -31.59 -8.50
N MET A 323 -11.23 -31.22 -9.75
CA MET A 323 -10.05 -30.42 -10.10
C MET A 323 -10.08 -29.02 -9.47
N CYS A 324 -11.27 -28.42 -9.34
CA CYS A 324 -11.41 -27.08 -8.78
C CYS A 324 -11.03 -27.05 -7.30
N SER A 325 -11.40 -28.08 -6.53
CA SER A 325 -10.97 -28.22 -5.13
C SER A 325 -9.47 -28.44 -5.02
N ALA A 326 -8.86 -29.23 -5.92
CA ALA A 326 -7.41 -29.44 -5.95
C ALA A 326 -6.64 -28.14 -6.27
N ILE A 327 -7.11 -27.36 -7.23
CA ILE A 327 -6.57 -26.03 -7.56
C ILE A 327 -6.69 -25.09 -6.35
N ASN A 328 -7.83 -25.07 -5.67
CA ASN A 328 -8.03 -24.19 -4.53
C ASN A 328 -7.17 -24.61 -3.31
N ALA A 329 -6.99 -25.91 -3.07
CA ALA A 329 -6.13 -26.43 -2.00
C ALA A 329 -4.64 -26.09 -2.19
N SER A 330 -4.19 -26.01 -3.44
CA SER A 330 -2.82 -25.68 -3.81
C SER A 330 -2.60 -24.18 -4.01
N LEU A 331 -3.26 -23.57 -5.00
CA LEU A 331 -3.09 -22.16 -5.39
C LEU A 331 -3.84 -21.19 -4.45
N GLY A 332 -4.96 -21.63 -3.85
CA GLY A 332 -5.80 -20.77 -3.00
C GLY A 332 -5.10 -20.28 -1.74
N LYS A 333 -4.10 -21.04 -1.24
CA LYS A 333 -3.23 -20.61 -0.13
C LYS A 333 -2.46 -19.33 -0.43
N ILE A 334 -2.11 -19.10 -1.71
CA ILE A 334 -1.43 -17.89 -2.16
C ILE A 334 -2.48 -16.82 -2.47
N SER A 335 -3.35 -17.12 -3.43
CA SER A 335 -4.39 -16.22 -3.91
C SER A 335 -5.60 -16.99 -4.41
N GLY A 336 -6.68 -16.97 -3.62
CA GLY A 336 -7.97 -17.58 -4.00
C GLY A 336 -8.53 -17.02 -5.31
N ARG A 337 -8.26 -15.75 -5.62
CA ARG A 337 -8.66 -15.13 -6.89
C ARG A 337 -7.99 -15.82 -8.09
N VAL A 338 -6.68 -16.00 -8.04
CA VAL A 338 -5.95 -16.61 -9.17
C VAL A 338 -6.36 -18.08 -9.29
N ALA A 339 -6.55 -18.79 -8.18
CA ALA A 339 -7.11 -20.14 -8.18
C ALA A 339 -8.48 -20.20 -8.90
N GLY A 340 -9.37 -19.25 -8.66
CA GLY A 340 -10.65 -19.13 -9.39
C GLY A 340 -10.49 -19.02 -10.90
N ILE A 341 -9.54 -18.21 -11.38
CA ILE A 341 -9.24 -18.07 -12.81
C ILE A 341 -8.82 -19.41 -13.42
N TYR A 342 -7.96 -20.17 -12.74
CA TYR A 342 -7.57 -21.50 -13.18
C TYR A 342 -8.77 -22.47 -13.25
N CYS A 343 -9.68 -22.40 -12.27
CA CYS A 343 -10.92 -23.19 -12.29
C CYS A 343 -11.84 -22.85 -13.47
N ASP A 344 -11.95 -21.57 -13.83
CA ASP A 344 -12.78 -21.14 -14.97
C ASP A 344 -12.17 -21.56 -16.31
N ILE A 345 -10.84 -21.49 -16.45
CA ILE A 345 -10.13 -22.03 -17.62
C ILE A 345 -10.32 -23.54 -17.71
N TYR A 346 -10.27 -24.26 -16.57
CA TYR A 346 -10.54 -25.70 -16.53
C TYR A 346 -11.98 -26.04 -16.97
N ARG A 347 -12.99 -25.31 -16.48
CA ARG A 347 -14.38 -25.50 -16.92
C ARG A 347 -14.56 -25.25 -18.42
N CYS A 348 -13.81 -24.29 -18.97
CA CYS A 348 -13.79 -24.03 -20.41
C CYS A 348 -13.13 -25.18 -21.18
N SER A 349 -12.03 -25.74 -20.65
CA SER A 349 -11.28 -26.80 -21.32
C SER A 349 -12.04 -28.12 -21.40
N GLN A 350 -12.99 -28.37 -20.49
CA GLN A 350 -13.92 -29.49 -20.57
C GLN A 350 -14.81 -29.44 -21.83
N LYS A 351 -15.07 -28.26 -22.39
CA LYS A 351 -15.82 -28.08 -23.64
C LYS A 351 -14.89 -28.12 -24.84
N ASP A 352 -13.87 -27.27 -24.84
CA ASP A 352 -12.87 -27.17 -25.90
C ASP A 352 -11.55 -26.62 -25.34
N ILE A 353 -10.48 -27.40 -25.48
CA ILE A 353 -9.13 -27.10 -24.98
C ILE A 353 -8.55 -25.84 -25.66
N ARG A 354 -8.74 -25.68 -26.96
CA ARG A 354 -8.17 -24.55 -27.72
C ARG A 354 -8.87 -23.24 -27.37
N ASP A 355 -10.18 -23.28 -27.20
CA ASP A 355 -10.94 -22.12 -26.75
C ASP A 355 -10.60 -21.74 -25.30
N ALA A 356 -10.39 -22.72 -24.42
CA ALA A 356 -9.86 -22.48 -23.08
C ALA A 356 -8.45 -21.87 -23.10
N GLY A 357 -7.61 -22.30 -24.04
CA GLY A 357 -6.30 -21.70 -24.27
C GLY A 357 -6.36 -20.24 -24.71
N ARG A 358 -7.29 -19.90 -25.61
CA ARG A 358 -7.54 -18.50 -26.01
C ARG A 358 -8.02 -17.64 -24.85
N LEU A 359 -8.94 -18.16 -24.04
CA LEU A 359 -9.41 -17.50 -22.81
C LEU A 359 -8.23 -17.27 -21.85
N ALA A 360 -7.42 -18.29 -21.59
CA ALA A 360 -6.26 -18.18 -20.72
C ALA A 360 -5.23 -17.15 -21.22
N VAL A 361 -4.97 -17.08 -22.52
CA VAL A 361 -4.08 -16.06 -23.11
C VAL A 361 -4.66 -14.64 -22.94
N SER A 362 -5.96 -14.47 -23.20
CA SER A 362 -6.68 -13.19 -23.04
C SER A 362 -6.60 -12.69 -21.60
N VAL A 363 -6.99 -13.55 -20.65
CA VAL A 363 -7.00 -13.24 -19.21
C VAL A 363 -5.57 -13.05 -18.68
N GLY A 364 -4.63 -13.90 -19.10
CA GLY A 364 -3.22 -13.78 -18.72
C GLY A 364 -2.62 -12.44 -19.15
N ARG A 365 -2.92 -11.98 -20.38
CA ARG A 365 -2.51 -10.65 -20.86
C ARG A 365 -3.14 -9.54 -20.04
N GLN A 366 -4.43 -9.63 -19.73
CA GLN A 366 -5.12 -8.64 -18.89
C GLN A 366 -4.47 -8.52 -17.49
N LEU A 367 -4.11 -9.64 -16.87
CA LEU A 367 -3.43 -9.65 -15.57
C LEU A 367 -2.04 -9.00 -15.64
N GLN A 368 -1.29 -9.27 -16.72
CA GLN A 368 0.03 -8.68 -16.96
C GLN A 368 -0.07 -7.16 -17.19
N ASP A 369 -1.05 -6.72 -17.99
CA ASP A 369 -1.28 -5.30 -18.27
C ASP A 369 -1.67 -4.55 -16.99
N GLN A 370 -2.53 -5.15 -16.16
CA GLN A 370 -2.89 -4.60 -14.85
C GLN A 370 -1.66 -4.46 -13.93
N ASP A 371 -0.83 -5.50 -13.83
CA ASP A 371 0.36 -5.47 -12.98
C ASP A 371 1.41 -4.48 -13.50
N ALA A 372 1.56 -4.35 -14.82
CA ALA A 372 2.44 -3.38 -15.44
C ALA A 372 2.04 -1.94 -15.13
N VAL A 373 0.74 -1.62 -15.21
CA VAL A 373 0.21 -0.29 -14.85
C VAL A 373 0.41 0.00 -13.36
N LEU A 374 0.04 -0.94 -12.49
CA LEU A 374 0.21 -0.80 -11.04
C LEU A 374 1.69 -0.63 -10.65
N LYS A 375 2.60 -1.38 -11.27
CA LYS A 375 4.05 -1.24 -11.07
C LYS A 375 4.56 0.09 -11.58
N GLY A 376 4.07 0.56 -12.73
CA GLY A 376 4.42 1.89 -13.28
C GLY A 376 4.07 3.01 -12.31
N ILE A 377 2.85 2.96 -11.74
CA ILE A 377 2.40 3.91 -10.70
C ILE A 377 3.26 3.77 -9.44
N GLY A 378 3.47 2.54 -8.96
CA GLY A 378 4.28 2.26 -7.78
C GLY A 378 5.72 2.76 -7.91
N ASN A 379 6.33 2.63 -9.08
CA ASN A 379 7.68 3.13 -9.34
C ASN A 379 7.76 4.67 -9.30
N LYS A 380 6.74 5.37 -9.82
CA LYS A 380 6.66 6.84 -9.73
C LYS A 380 6.54 7.31 -8.28
N LEU A 381 5.67 6.66 -7.51
CA LEU A 381 5.49 6.95 -6.08
C LEU A 381 6.76 6.60 -5.27
N LYS A 382 7.42 5.50 -5.63
CA LYS A 382 8.61 5.01 -4.95
C LYS A 382 9.73 6.05 -4.91
N SER A 383 9.98 6.74 -6.02
CA SER A 383 11.01 7.79 -6.07
C SER A 383 10.78 8.88 -5.02
N MET A 384 9.53 9.32 -4.84
CA MET A 384 9.19 10.31 -3.81
C MET A 384 9.30 9.73 -2.41
N THR A 385 8.79 8.52 -2.18
CA THR A 385 8.87 7.90 -0.85
C THR A 385 10.31 7.63 -0.45
N ASP A 386 11.17 7.19 -1.38
CA ASP A 386 12.58 6.90 -1.13
C ASP A 386 13.32 8.20 -0.79
N MET A 387 12.99 9.33 -1.43
CA MET A 387 13.51 10.64 -1.06
C MET A 387 13.13 11.02 0.37
N MET A 388 11.86 10.90 0.76
CA MET A 388 11.40 11.23 2.12
C MET A 388 12.05 10.33 3.19
N VAL A 389 12.11 9.03 2.90
CA VAL A 389 12.76 8.02 3.73
C VAL A 389 14.25 8.33 3.89
N GLY A 390 14.96 8.63 2.80
CA GLY A 390 16.36 9.06 2.83
C GLY A 390 16.56 10.35 3.62
N THR A 391 15.59 11.26 3.57
CA THR A 391 15.66 12.52 4.31
C THR A 391 15.50 12.30 5.81
N ALA A 392 14.58 11.45 6.23
CA ALA A 392 14.40 11.08 7.64
C ALA A 392 15.58 10.28 8.22
N MET A 393 16.16 9.39 7.42
CA MET A 393 17.25 8.51 7.87
C MET A 393 18.63 9.15 7.84
N VAL A 394 18.90 10.05 6.90
CA VAL A 394 20.27 10.56 6.66
C VAL A 394 20.33 12.08 6.68
N PHE A 395 19.54 12.78 5.85
CA PHE A 395 19.72 14.23 5.71
C PHE A 395 19.30 15.03 6.95
N ALA A 396 18.13 14.74 7.52
CA ALA A 396 17.65 15.38 8.75
C ALA A 396 18.62 15.16 9.93
N PRO A 397 19.03 13.93 10.28
CA PRO A 397 19.97 13.73 11.39
C PRO A 397 21.35 14.32 11.12
N LEU A 398 21.82 14.30 9.88
CA LEU A 398 23.10 14.92 9.51
C LEU A 398 23.07 16.43 9.71
N VAL A 399 22.06 17.11 9.16
CA VAL A 399 21.90 18.56 9.28
C VAL A 399 21.74 18.97 10.75
N LEU A 400 20.85 18.31 11.49
CA LEU A 400 20.62 18.61 12.90
C LEU A 400 21.86 18.32 13.76
N GLY A 401 22.59 17.22 13.49
CA GLY A 401 23.81 16.87 14.21
C GLY A 401 24.95 17.87 13.97
N MET A 402 25.13 18.31 12.73
CA MET A 402 26.09 19.38 12.39
C MET A 402 25.71 20.71 13.03
N SER A 403 24.43 21.07 13.06
CA SER A 403 23.96 22.28 13.74
C SER A 403 24.30 22.27 15.23
N VAL A 404 24.14 21.13 15.92
CA VAL A 404 24.53 20.99 17.34
C VAL A 404 26.04 21.12 17.52
N SER A 405 26.83 20.51 16.63
CA SER A 405 28.29 20.63 16.65
C SER A 405 28.74 22.10 16.54
N MET A 406 28.17 22.85 15.59
CA MET A 406 28.43 24.29 15.42
C MET A 406 27.97 25.13 16.63
N LEU A 407 26.90 24.71 17.32
CA LEU A 407 26.37 25.40 18.49
C LEU A 407 27.29 25.31 19.71
N SER A 408 28.04 24.21 19.83
CA SER A 408 28.81 23.86 21.03
C SER A 408 29.92 24.89 21.36
N PRO A 409 30.77 25.34 20.41
CA PRO A 409 31.75 26.40 20.68
C PRO A 409 31.10 27.73 21.04
N ILE A 410 29.99 28.10 20.39
CA ILE A 410 29.32 29.39 20.60
C ILE A 410 28.68 29.47 21.98
N SER A 411 28.02 28.40 22.42
CA SER A 411 27.43 28.32 23.77
C SER A 411 28.51 28.40 24.87
N LYS A 412 29.68 27.78 24.66
CA LYS A 412 30.83 27.90 25.58
C LYS A 412 31.33 29.33 25.72
N ILE A 413 31.30 30.12 24.64
CA ILE A 413 31.78 31.51 24.63
C ILE A 413 30.72 32.48 25.17
N ALA A 414 29.44 32.26 24.85
CA ALA A 414 28.35 33.18 25.19
C ALA A 414 27.85 33.06 26.64
N GLY A 415 28.33 32.08 27.42
CA GLY A 415 27.89 31.86 28.81
C GLY A 415 26.39 31.54 28.96
N ALA A 416 25.69 31.28 27.86
CA ALA A 416 24.25 31.08 27.79
C ALA A 416 23.91 29.61 27.51
N VAL A 417 22.96 29.11 28.32
CA VAL A 417 22.15 27.87 28.26
C VAL A 417 22.91 26.58 27.92
N GLY A 418 22.87 25.62 28.85
CA GLY A 418 23.46 24.29 28.67
C GLY A 418 22.97 23.59 27.39
N THR A 419 23.91 23.21 26.53
CA THR A 419 23.70 22.55 25.23
C THR A 419 22.95 21.22 25.33
N GLY A 420 22.95 20.58 26.51
CA GLY A 420 22.32 19.27 26.67
C GLY A 420 20.79 19.27 26.52
N GLY A 421 20.13 20.39 26.88
CA GLY A 421 18.69 20.54 26.66
C GLY A 421 18.31 20.55 25.18
N THR A 422 19.10 21.22 24.34
CA THR A 422 18.87 21.30 22.89
C THR A 422 19.12 19.98 22.18
N THR A 423 20.16 19.23 22.56
CA THR A 423 20.45 17.90 21.98
C THR A 423 19.35 16.89 22.34
N LEU A 424 18.84 16.94 23.58
CA LEU A 424 17.75 16.09 24.01
C LEU A 424 16.47 16.35 23.21
N MET A 425 16.12 17.63 23.03
CA MET A 425 14.96 18.04 22.22
C MET A 425 15.08 17.56 20.77
N LEU A 426 16.25 17.70 20.16
CA LEU A 426 16.51 17.24 18.79
C LEU A 426 16.44 15.72 18.65
N THR A 427 16.92 14.99 19.65
CA THR A 427 16.85 13.51 19.67
C THR A 427 15.39 13.04 19.73
N ALA A 428 14.57 13.67 20.59
CA ALA A 428 13.14 13.38 20.66
C ALA A 428 12.41 13.73 19.35
N TYR A 429 12.72 14.91 18.80
CA TYR A 429 12.18 15.37 17.52
C TYR A 429 12.52 14.42 16.37
N LEU A 430 13.75 13.94 16.29
CA LEU A 430 14.20 13.01 15.26
C LEU A 430 13.47 11.65 15.35
N GLY A 431 13.24 11.16 16.58
CA GLY A 431 12.44 9.98 16.83
C GLY A 431 10.99 10.15 16.34
N GLU A 432 10.37 11.29 16.68
CA GLU A 432 9.02 11.62 16.23
C GLU A 432 8.94 11.76 14.70
N LEU A 433 9.90 12.42 14.08
CA LEU A 433 9.99 12.59 12.64
C LEU A 433 10.10 11.22 11.94
N CYS A 434 10.91 10.29 12.45
CA CYS A 434 11.01 8.93 11.92
C CYS A 434 9.67 8.17 11.99
N ILE A 435 8.93 8.33 13.09
CA ILE A 435 7.60 7.73 13.26
C ILE A 435 6.61 8.34 12.26
N LEU A 436 6.53 9.67 12.18
CA LEU A 436 5.64 10.39 11.25
C LEU A 436 5.94 10.04 9.79
N MET A 437 7.21 9.96 9.42
CA MET A 437 7.63 9.58 8.08
C MET A 437 7.30 8.13 7.76
N SER A 438 7.34 7.23 8.76
CA SER A 438 6.90 5.84 8.59
C SER A 438 5.40 5.75 8.32
N PHE A 439 4.58 6.52 9.07
CA PHE A 439 3.15 6.65 8.79
C PHE A 439 2.89 7.21 7.40
N LEU A 440 3.52 8.34 7.07
CA LEU A 440 3.37 9.00 5.79
C LEU A 440 3.73 8.06 4.64
N SER A 441 4.87 7.38 4.73
CA SER A 441 5.33 6.42 3.72
C SER A 441 4.38 5.23 3.54
N ALA A 442 3.77 4.73 4.62
CA ALA A 442 2.78 3.66 4.54
C ALA A 442 1.45 4.13 3.93
N TYR A 443 0.97 5.32 4.32
CA TYR A 443 -0.22 5.91 3.72
C TYR A 443 -0.03 6.24 2.25
N LEU A 444 1.16 6.69 1.84
CA LEU A 444 1.50 6.96 0.44
C LEU A 444 1.44 5.71 -0.43
N ASN A 445 1.95 4.59 0.08
CA ASN A 445 1.98 3.31 -0.63
C ASN A 445 0.61 2.60 -0.68
N GLY A 446 -0.43 3.16 -0.06
CA GLY A 446 -1.79 2.62 -0.11
C GLY A 446 -2.00 1.33 0.68
N ARG A 447 -0.98 0.84 1.39
CA ARG A 447 -1.04 -0.33 2.28
C ARG A 447 -0.68 0.08 3.71
N PRO A 448 -1.58 0.73 4.44
CA PRO A 448 -1.35 1.07 5.85
C PRO A 448 -1.53 -0.18 6.71
N GLU A 449 -0.72 -1.21 6.46
CA GLU A 449 -0.60 -2.31 7.42
C GLU A 449 0.20 -1.79 8.61
N PRO A 450 -0.32 -1.94 9.84
CA PRO A 450 0.43 -1.56 11.03
C PRO A 450 1.82 -2.20 11.06
N LYS A 451 1.95 -3.41 10.49
CA LYS A 451 3.21 -4.13 10.37
C LYS A 451 4.24 -3.41 9.51
N ASP A 452 3.83 -2.91 8.36
CA ASP A 452 4.73 -2.20 7.43
C ASP A 452 5.17 -0.85 8.01
N ILE A 453 4.29 -0.16 8.75
CA ILE A 453 4.61 1.09 9.45
C ILE A 453 5.69 0.82 10.50
N VAL A 454 5.47 -0.18 11.36
CA VAL A 454 6.39 -0.52 12.46
C VAL A 454 7.72 -1.04 11.92
N PHE A 455 7.71 -1.84 10.85
CA PHE A 455 8.93 -2.30 10.18
C PHE A 455 9.75 -1.15 9.58
N ARG A 456 9.10 -0.17 8.93
CA ARG A 456 9.78 1.02 8.39
C ARG A 456 10.34 1.89 9.50
N ALA A 457 9.59 2.11 10.59
CA ALA A 457 10.07 2.85 11.75
C ALA A 457 11.29 2.18 12.38
N GLY A 458 11.24 0.84 12.53
CA GLY A 458 12.37 0.05 13.03
C GLY A 458 13.61 0.10 12.14
N MET A 459 13.45 0.30 10.83
CA MET A 459 14.57 0.50 9.90
C MET A 459 15.13 1.92 9.98
N MET A 460 14.27 2.94 10.09
CA MET A 460 14.68 4.35 10.06
C MET A 460 15.37 4.80 11.33
N LEU A 461 14.80 4.45 12.49
CA LEU A 461 15.28 4.88 13.81
C LEU A 461 16.77 4.59 14.07
N PRO A 462 17.29 3.36 13.88
CA PRO A 462 18.70 3.07 14.17
C PRO A 462 19.64 3.84 13.25
N VAL A 463 19.35 3.91 11.95
CA VAL A 463 20.18 4.63 10.98
C VAL A 463 20.23 6.12 11.34
N SER A 464 19.05 6.71 11.60
CA SER A 464 18.93 8.12 11.91
C SER A 464 19.67 8.50 13.20
N MET A 465 19.52 7.71 14.26
CA MET A 465 20.20 7.94 15.54
C MET A 465 21.71 7.77 15.44
N VAL A 466 22.20 6.79 14.67
CA VAL A 466 23.64 6.62 14.42
C VAL A 466 24.21 7.80 13.66
N VAL A 467 23.55 8.26 12.58
CA VAL A 467 24.01 9.42 11.83
C VAL A 467 24.03 10.68 12.71
N PHE A 468 22.98 10.91 13.51
CA PHE A 468 22.91 12.06 14.41
C PHE A 468 24.03 12.05 15.46
N THR A 469 24.23 10.91 16.14
CA THR A 469 25.26 10.77 17.18
C THR A 469 26.67 10.93 16.63
N VAL A 470 26.95 10.38 15.45
CA VAL A 470 28.24 10.56 14.76
C VAL A 470 28.45 12.04 14.41
N CYS A 471 27.45 12.72 13.83
CA CYS A 471 27.57 14.12 13.45
C CYS A 471 27.73 15.06 14.65
N CYS A 472 27.04 14.79 15.77
CA CYS A 472 27.23 15.56 17.01
C CYS A 472 28.63 15.37 17.62
N GLY A 473 29.27 14.22 17.40
CA GLY A 473 30.62 13.93 17.91
C GLY A 473 31.75 14.58 17.13
N ILE A 474 31.49 15.13 15.93
CA ILE A 474 32.49 15.85 15.15
C ILE A 474 32.70 17.21 15.81
N SER A 475 33.87 17.42 16.43
CA SER A 475 34.25 18.73 16.98
C SER A 475 35.04 19.50 15.94
N PHE A 476 34.58 20.71 15.58
CA PHE A 476 35.31 21.67 14.75
C PHE A 476 36.17 22.61 15.59
#